data_AF-A0A8S3HUH2-F1
#
_entry.id   AF-A0A8S3HUH2-F1
#
_cell.length_a   1.000
_cell.length_b   1.000
_cell.length_c   1.000
_cell.angle_alpha   90.00
_cell.angle_beta   90.00
_cell.angle_gamma   90.00
#
_symmetry.space_group_name_H-M   'P 1'
#
loop_
_entity.id
_entity.type
_entity.pdbx_description
1 polymer ?
#
loop_
_entity_poly.entity_id
_entity_poly.type
_entity_poly.pdbx_seq_one_letter_code
_entity_poly.pdbx_strand_id
1 'polypeptide(L)'
;PLARAIEYLHTSSLIFDDLPAQDNAPLRRGQPTLHMPIDSDRKDIPASLAEGRAQLVAVEFIAYAIQSVTDDLTRENFPHEHINQVIAEIARSMRELCNGQFLDLQHSRIDKSLTIDDLDHVAYLKTGKAIEIAVVCPVILAQQAPSLDRFRELSRLMGILFQMKDDLLDVEGHTDELGKLKNIDQQNKTVTYISLLGVNETRKRILTIRKQVEFILNDLWPQSGTMRDLIQYICERKK
;
A
#
# COMPACT_ATOMS: atom_id res chain seq x y z
N PRO A 1 -15.59 10.50 -6.48
CA PRO A 1 -14.84 9.81 -7.57
C PRO A 1 -13.42 9.36 -7.21
N LEU A 2 -12.62 10.26 -6.61
CA LEU A 2 -11.22 9.98 -6.29
C LEU A 2 -11.02 8.78 -5.33
N ALA A 3 -11.82 8.66 -4.26
CA ALA A 3 -11.77 7.51 -3.35
C ALA A 3 -11.95 6.17 -4.08
N ARG A 4 -12.90 6.11 -5.04
CA ARG A 4 -13.13 4.93 -5.88
C ARG A 4 -11.93 4.64 -6.78
N ALA A 5 -11.33 5.68 -7.38
CA ALA A 5 -10.14 5.52 -8.22
C ALA A 5 -8.97 4.92 -7.42
N ILE A 6 -8.75 5.39 -6.20
CA ILE A 6 -7.72 4.87 -5.29
C ILE A 6 -7.97 3.40 -4.97
N GLU A 7 -9.20 3.02 -4.64
CA GLU A 7 -9.54 1.62 -4.34
C GLU A 7 -9.38 0.70 -5.57
N TYR A 8 -9.68 1.19 -6.77
CA TYR A 8 -9.39 0.45 -8.00
C TYR A 8 -7.88 0.24 -8.20
N LEU A 9 -7.07 1.30 -8.02
CA LEU A 9 -5.61 1.20 -8.13
C LEU A 9 -5.03 0.25 -7.08
N HIS A 10 -5.44 0.39 -5.82
CA HIS A 10 -5.02 -0.50 -4.73
C HIS A 10 -5.43 -1.95 -5.00
N THR A 11 -6.67 -2.18 -5.45
CA THR A 11 -7.11 -3.54 -5.77
C THR A 11 -6.34 -4.10 -6.98
N SER A 12 -6.04 -3.28 -7.99
CA SER A 12 -5.23 -3.71 -9.13
C SER A 12 -3.81 -4.12 -8.72
N SER A 13 -3.19 -3.39 -7.78
CA SER A 13 -1.86 -3.75 -7.28
C SER A 13 -1.87 -5.07 -6.53
N LEU A 14 -2.89 -5.33 -5.69
CA LEU A 14 -3.04 -6.61 -5.00
C LEU A 14 -3.22 -7.78 -5.96
N ILE A 15 -3.98 -7.60 -7.06
CA ILE A 15 -4.15 -8.66 -8.06
C ILE A 15 -2.82 -9.03 -8.71
N PHE A 16 -1.96 -8.05 -9.02
CA PHE A 16 -0.62 -8.32 -9.57
C PHE A 16 0.31 -8.97 -8.53
N ASP A 17 0.23 -8.52 -7.28
CA ASP A 17 0.99 -9.05 -6.13
C ASP A 17 0.69 -10.53 -5.88
N ASP A 18 -0.58 -10.92 -6.01
CA ASP A 18 -1.03 -12.29 -5.79
C ASP A 18 -0.50 -13.30 -6.82
N LEU A 19 -0.09 -12.86 -8.02
CA LEU A 19 0.26 -13.76 -9.13
C LEU A 19 1.43 -14.70 -8.82
N PRO A 20 1.53 -15.86 -9.51
CA PRO A 20 2.60 -16.85 -9.28
C PRO A 20 4.03 -16.34 -9.45
N ALA A 21 4.22 -15.29 -10.27
CA ALA A 21 5.52 -14.68 -10.48
C ALA A 21 5.99 -13.78 -9.30
N GLN A 22 5.07 -13.39 -8.42
CA GLN A 22 5.29 -12.54 -7.25
C GLN A 22 5.08 -13.36 -5.96
N ASP A 23 4.01 -13.11 -5.20
CA ASP A 23 3.77 -13.78 -3.91
C ASP A 23 3.10 -15.15 -4.06
N ASN A 24 2.50 -15.43 -5.22
CA ASN A 24 1.75 -16.65 -5.49
C ASN A 24 0.69 -16.96 -4.42
N ALA A 25 0.01 -15.92 -3.92
CA ALA A 25 -0.88 -16.03 -2.79
C ALA A 25 -2.20 -16.73 -3.19
N PRO A 26 -2.62 -17.82 -2.53
CA PRO A 26 -3.85 -18.53 -2.91
C PRO A 26 -5.12 -17.83 -2.41
N LEU A 27 -5.01 -16.97 -1.39
CA LEU A 27 -6.13 -16.29 -0.74
C LEU A 27 -5.81 -14.80 -0.53
N ARG A 28 -6.81 -13.95 -0.73
CA ARG A 28 -6.77 -12.53 -0.38
C ARG A 28 -8.10 -12.14 0.26
N ARG A 29 -8.06 -11.48 1.41
CA ARG A 29 -9.25 -11.08 2.20
C ARG A 29 -10.21 -12.27 2.48
N GLY A 30 -9.65 -13.46 2.70
CA GLY A 30 -10.41 -14.68 3.01
C GLY A 30 -11.09 -15.35 1.80
N GLN A 31 -10.83 -14.88 0.57
CA GLN A 31 -11.36 -15.44 -0.66
C GLN A 31 -10.24 -15.91 -1.60
N PRO A 32 -10.48 -16.89 -2.48
CA PRO A 32 -9.52 -17.27 -3.53
C PRO A 32 -9.10 -16.08 -4.38
N THR A 33 -7.80 -15.98 -4.65
CA THR A 33 -7.23 -14.95 -5.55
C THR A 33 -7.60 -15.22 -7.00
N LEU A 34 -7.50 -14.19 -7.85
CA LEU A 34 -8.04 -14.25 -9.22
C LEU A 34 -7.29 -15.22 -10.15
N HIS A 35 -6.03 -15.55 -9.86
CA HIS A 35 -5.28 -16.56 -10.62
C HIS A 35 -5.57 -17.98 -10.15
N MET A 36 -6.28 -18.15 -9.04
CA MET A 36 -6.72 -19.48 -8.62
C MET A 36 -7.84 -19.98 -9.54
N PRO A 37 -7.91 -21.30 -9.77
CA PRO A 37 -9.04 -21.91 -10.46
C PRO A 37 -10.35 -21.55 -9.75
N ILE A 38 -11.36 -21.12 -10.50
CA ILE A 38 -12.72 -20.96 -9.95
C ILE A 38 -13.27 -22.35 -9.72
N ASP A 39 -13.81 -22.59 -8.52
CA ASP A 39 -14.33 -23.88 -8.04
C ASP A 39 -15.61 -24.36 -8.79
N SER A 40 -15.85 -23.86 -10.01
CA SER A 40 -17.07 -24.10 -10.78
C SER A 40 -16.82 -25.13 -11.89
N ASP A 41 -16.97 -26.43 -11.63
CA ASP A 41 -17.14 -27.57 -12.58
C ASP A 41 -16.22 -27.65 -13.83
N ARG A 42 -15.27 -26.74 -14.01
CA ARG A 42 -14.42 -26.53 -15.17
C ARG A 42 -12.97 -26.67 -14.73
N LYS A 43 -12.61 -27.90 -14.33
CA LYS A 43 -11.24 -28.30 -13.99
C LYS A 43 -10.29 -28.28 -15.21
N ASP A 44 -10.79 -27.90 -16.38
CA ASP A 44 -10.11 -27.86 -17.66
C ASP A 44 -9.53 -26.49 -18.03
N ILE A 45 -9.74 -25.44 -17.23
CA ILE A 45 -9.11 -24.13 -17.46
C ILE A 45 -7.61 -24.22 -17.13
N PRO A 46 -6.70 -24.01 -18.10
CA PRO A 46 -5.26 -24.03 -17.82
C PRO A 46 -4.88 -22.94 -16.82
N ALA A 47 -3.91 -23.21 -15.94
CA ALA A 47 -3.41 -22.23 -14.96
C ALA A 47 -2.98 -20.91 -15.61
N SER A 48 -2.32 -20.99 -16.77
CA SER A 48 -1.91 -19.81 -17.56
C SER A 48 -3.09 -18.94 -18.01
N LEU A 49 -4.27 -19.52 -18.25
CA LEU A 49 -5.46 -18.76 -18.60
C LEU A 49 -6.07 -18.07 -17.38
N ALA A 50 -6.00 -18.69 -16.19
CA ALA A 50 -6.44 -18.06 -14.94
C ALA A 50 -5.52 -16.88 -14.56
N GLU A 51 -4.21 -17.04 -14.71
CA GLU A 51 -3.24 -15.94 -14.57
C GLU A 51 -3.50 -14.81 -15.57
N GLY A 52 -3.70 -15.14 -16.85
CA GLY A 52 -4.02 -14.15 -17.89
C GLY A 52 -5.31 -13.38 -17.58
N ARG A 53 -6.35 -14.05 -17.06
CA ARG A 53 -7.58 -13.39 -16.59
C ARG A 53 -7.29 -12.40 -15.47
N ALA A 54 -6.52 -12.82 -14.45
CA ALA A 54 -6.19 -11.94 -13.32
C ALA A 54 -5.48 -10.66 -13.80
N GLN A 55 -4.51 -10.80 -14.71
CA GLN A 55 -3.81 -9.65 -15.31
C GLN A 55 -4.77 -8.72 -16.06
N LEU A 56 -5.70 -9.27 -16.85
CA LEU A 56 -6.69 -8.47 -17.58
C LEU A 56 -7.64 -7.71 -16.63
N VAL A 57 -8.09 -8.33 -15.54
CA VAL A 57 -8.92 -7.67 -14.52
C VAL A 57 -8.15 -6.54 -13.82
N ALA A 58 -6.86 -6.73 -13.53
CA ALA A 58 -6.04 -5.67 -12.96
C ALA A 58 -5.92 -4.46 -13.91
N VAL A 59 -5.73 -4.70 -15.21
CA VAL A 59 -5.73 -3.64 -16.25
C VAL A 59 -7.08 -2.94 -16.33
N GLU A 60 -8.18 -3.69 -16.26
CA GLU A 60 -9.55 -3.15 -16.24
C GLU A 60 -9.76 -2.19 -15.06
N PHE A 61 -9.28 -2.56 -13.87
CA PHE A 61 -9.38 -1.73 -12.67
C PHE A 61 -8.56 -0.43 -12.81
N ILE A 62 -7.36 -0.50 -13.41
CA ILE A 62 -6.57 0.71 -13.72
C ILE A 62 -7.35 1.62 -14.68
N ALA A 63 -8.01 1.05 -15.71
CA ALA A 63 -8.84 1.83 -16.63
C ALA A 63 -10.04 2.49 -15.92
N TYR A 64 -10.72 1.78 -15.01
CA TYR A 64 -11.80 2.35 -14.20
C TYR A 64 -11.32 3.45 -13.25
N ALA A 65 -10.10 3.33 -12.72
CA ALA A 65 -9.50 4.38 -11.91
C ALA A 65 -9.28 5.66 -12.72
N ILE A 66 -8.71 5.54 -13.93
CA ILE A 66 -8.51 6.67 -14.84
C ILE A 66 -9.85 7.30 -15.20
N GLN A 67 -10.83 6.49 -15.60
CA GLN A 67 -12.18 6.97 -15.92
C GLN A 67 -12.84 7.71 -14.74
N SER A 68 -12.67 7.19 -13.51
CA SER A 68 -13.18 7.83 -12.29
C SER A 68 -12.55 9.20 -12.02
N VAL A 69 -11.32 9.43 -12.48
CA VAL A 69 -10.64 10.72 -12.33
C VAL A 69 -10.97 11.64 -13.50
N THR A 70 -11.06 11.14 -14.74
CA THR A 70 -11.34 11.97 -15.92
C THR A 70 -12.81 12.35 -15.99
N ASP A 71 -13.69 11.36 -16.15
CA ASP A 71 -15.07 11.59 -16.58
C ASP A 71 -15.92 12.09 -15.41
N ASP A 72 -15.73 11.49 -14.25
CA ASP A 72 -16.55 11.80 -13.09
C ASP A 72 -16.18 13.12 -12.43
N LEU A 73 -14.89 13.46 -12.29
CA LEU A 73 -14.49 14.77 -11.78
C LEU A 73 -14.87 15.89 -12.77
N THR A 74 -14.79 15.62 -14.08
CA THR A 74 -15.30 16.57 -15.09
C THR A 74 -16.80 16.79 -14.92
N ARG A 75 -17.59 15.72 -14.69
CA ARG A 75 -19.04 15.82 -14.44
C ARG A 75 -19.37 16.57 -13.14
N GLU A 76 -18.49 16.51 -12.15
CA GLU A 76 -18.58 17.28 -10.91
C GLU A 76 -18.08 18.74 -11.05
N ASN A 77 -17.74 19.18 -12.27
CA ASN A 77 -17.27 20.54 -12.61
C ASN A 77 -15.93 20.94 -11.96
N PHE A 78 -15.05 19.97 -11.67
CA PHE A 78 -13.67 20.32 -11.30
C PHE A 78 -12.91 20.90 -12.51
N PRO A 79 -12.04 21.91 -12.33
CA PRO A 79 -11.23 22.46 -13.42
C PRO A 79 -10.33 21.41 -14.07
N HIS A 80 -10.30 21.38 -15.41
CA HIS A 80 -9.47 20.43 -16.16
C HIS A 80 -7.98 20.49 -15.79
N GLU A 81 -7.46 21.67 -15.46
CA GLU A 81 -6.08 21.82 -15.00
C GLU A 81 -5.81 20.99 -13.72
N HIS A 82 -6.71 21.03 -12.74
CA HIS A 82 -6.56 20.26 -11.50
C HIS A 82 -6.75 18.75 -11.74
N ILE A 83 -7.69 18.38 -12.62
CA ILE A 83 -7.87 16.98 -13.02
C ILE A 83 -6.57 16.46 -13.66
N ASN A 84 -5.95 17.24 -14.55
CA ASN A 84 -4.67 16.88 -15.17
C ASN A 84 -3.54 16.77 -14.13
N GLN A 85 -3.49 17.67 -13.15
CA GLN A 85 -2.52 17.60 -12.05
C GLN A 85 -2.72 16.34 -11.20
N VAL A 86 -3.96 15.95 -10.88
CA VAL A 86 -4.28 14.71 -10.17
C VAL A 86 -3.85 13.48 -10.98
N ILE A 87 -4.16 13.44 -12.27
CA ILE A 87 -3.72 12.33 -13.15
C ILE A 87 -2.19 12.23 -13.18
N ALA A 88 -1.49 13.37 -13.29
CA ALA A 88 -0.04 13.41 -13.28
C ALA A 88 0.56 12.95 -11.94
N GLU A 89 -0.08 13.29 -10.81
CA GLU A 89 0.33 12.82 -9.49
C GLU A 89 0.12 11.31 -9.36
N ILE A 90 -1.06 10.79 -9.71
CA ILE A 90 -1.37 9.35 -9.72
C ILE A 90 -0.37 8.58 -10.58
N ALA A 91 -0.12 9.03 -11.81
CA ALA A 91 0.81 8.37 -12.71
C ALA A 91 2.23 8.31 -12.15
N ARG A 92 2.71 9.41 -11.54
CA ARG A 92 4.02 9.48 -10.91
C ARG A 92 4.11 8.53 -9.71
N SER A 93 3.13 8.59 -8.81
CA SER A 93 3.10 7.78 -7.60
C SER A 93 2.94 6.29 -7.89
N MET A 94 2.14 5.92 -8.89
CA MET A 94 2.02 4.53 -9.35
C MET A 94 3.32 4.01 -9.96
N ARG A 95 4.04 4.83 -10.74
CA ARG A 95 5.37 4.45 -11.25
C ARG A 95 6.36 4.19 -10.10
N GLU A 96 6.34 5.05 -9.09
CA GLU A 96 7.18 4.91 -7.90
C GLU A 96 6.79 3.68 -7.05
N LEU A 97 5.49 3.38 -6.95
CA LEU A 97 4.97 2.17 -6.31
C LEU A 97 5.45 0.90 -7.03
N CYS A 98 5.37 0.86 -8.35
CA CYS A 98 5.91 -0.27 -9.13
C CYS A 98 7.41 -0.45 -8.88
N ASN A 99 8.17 0.64 -8.75
CA ASN A 99 9.58 0.57 -8.38
C ASN A 99 9.77 0.03 -6.95
N GLY A 100 8.95 0.45 -6.00
CA GLY A 100 8.93 -0.08 -4.63
C GLY A 100 8.69 -1.59 -4.60
N GLN A 101 7.69 -2.07 -5.35
CA GLN A 101 7.41 -3.50 -5.50
C GLN A 101 8.59 -4.26 -6.09
N PHE A 102 9.24 -3.69 -7.11
CA PHE A 102 10.40 -4.32 -7.72
C PHE A 102 11.58 -4.44 -6.74
N LEU A 103 11.88 -3.39 -5.99
CA LEU A 103 12.93 -3.40 -4.96
C LEU A 103 12.63 -4.43 -3.86
N ASP A 104 11.39 -4.52 -3.41
CA ASP A 104 10.95 -5.49 -2.40
C ASP A 104 11.16 -6.95 -2.85
N LEU A 105 10.81 -7.26 -4.09
CA LEU A 105 11.03 -8.58 -4.71
C LEU A 105 12.52 -8.89 -4.88
N GLN A 106 13.37 -7.89 -5.17
CA GLN A 106 14.82 -8.07 -5.26
C GLN A 106 15.44 -8.34 -3.89
N HIS A 107 15.07 -7.55 -2.89
CA HIS A 107 15.55 -7.65 -1.52
C HIS A 107 15.23 -9.00 -0.88
N SER A 108 14.02 -9.51 -1.10
CA SER A 108 13.59 -10.85 -0.64
C SER A 108 14.42 -12.01 -1.22
N ARG A 109 15.21 -11.76 -2.28
CA ARG A 109 15.92 -12.81 -3.03
C ARG A 109 17.45 -12.75 -2.92
N ILE A 110 18.03 -11.59 -2.61
CA ILE A 110 19.45 -11.35 -2.94
C ILE A 110 20.30 -10.85 -1.76
N ASP A 111 19.77 -10.05 -0.81
CA ASP A 111 20.65 -9.26 0.06
C ASP A 111 20.34 -9.33 1.56
N LYS A 112 21.35 -9.68 2.37
CA LYS A 112 21.30 -9.67 3.85
C LYS A 112 21.88 -8.38 4.46
N SER A 113 22.30 -7.41 3.64
CA SER A 113 22.94 -6.17 4.09
C SER A 113 22.01 -4.96 4.20
N LEU A 114 20.70 -5.17 4.07
CA LEU A 114 19.69 -4.13 4.14
C LEU A 114 19.74 -3.34 5.45
N THR A 115 19.73 -2.02 5.31
CA THR A 115 19.63 -1.09 6.43
C THR A 115 18.18 -0.71 6.70
N ILE A 116 17.96 -0.03 7.84
CA ILE A 116 16.63 0.51 8.16
C ILE A 116 16.22 1.61 7.18
N ASP A 117 17.17 2.39 6.68
CA ASP A 117 16.87 3.45 5.72
C ASP A 117 16.44 2.85 4.36
N ASP A 118 16.98 1.69 3.99
CA ASP A 118 16.53 0.94 2.81
C ASP A 118 15.10 0.42 2.98
N LEU A 119 14.77 -0.13 4.17
CA LEU A 119 13.40 -0.57 4.47
C LEU A 119 12.42 0.61 4.50
N ASP A 120 12.79 1.73 5.11
CA ASP A 120 11.97 2.95 5.13
C ASP A 120 11.74 3.46 3.69
N HIS A 121 12.75 3.36 2.81
CA HIS A 121 12.63 3.74 1.41
C HIS A 121 11.69 2.82 0.63
N VAL A 122 11.83 1.50 0.79
CA VAL A 122 10.92 0.52 0.16
C VAL A 122 9.50 0.69 0.69
N ALA A 123 9.30 0.83 2.00
CA ALA A 123 7.99 1.06 2.60
C ALA A 123 7.33 2.36 2.10
N TYR A 124 8.12 3.43 1.93
CA TYR A 124 7.64 4.66 1.33
C TYR A 124 7.19 4.44 -0.12
N LEU A 125 7.99 3.77 -0.95
CA LEU A 125 7.63 3.55 -2.35
C LEU A 125 6.45 2.59 -2.50
N LYS A 126 6.49 1.40 -1.87
CA LYS A 126 5.48 0.34 -2.01
C LYS A 126 4.14 0.73 -1.37
N THR A 127 4.18 1.30 -0.16
CA THR A 127 2.98 1.56 0.65
C THR A 127 2.68 3.05 0.76
N GLY A 128 3.70 3.85 1.05
CA GLY A 128 3.56 5.30 1.21
C GLY A 128 3.04 6.02 -0.02
N LYS A 129 3.39 5.59 -1.24
CA LYS A 129 2.91 6.23 -2.48
C LYS A 129 1.42 6.05 -2.73
N ALA A 130 0.84 4.91 -2.32
CA ALA A 130 -0.61 4.72 -2.38
C ALA A 130 -1.33 5.66 -1.39
N ILE A 131 -0.79 5.80 -0.17
CA ILE A 131 -1.31 6.75 0.82
C ILE A 131 -1.14 8.19 0.34
N GLU A 132 -0.01 8.52 -0.30
CA GLU A 132 0.27 9.84 -0.87
C GLU A 132 -0.76 10.23 -1.91
N ILE A 133 -1.19 9.31 -2.79
CA ILE A 133 -2.30 9.58 -3.72
C ILE A 133 -3.57 9.97 -2.93
N ALA A 134 -3.91 9.22 -1.88
CA ALA A 134 -5.10 9.46 -1.08
C ALA A 134 -5.09 10.78 -0.31
N VAL A 135 -3.91 11.26 0.09
CA VAL A 135 -3.75 12.51 0.83
C VAL A 135 -3.56 13.72 -0.09
N VAL A 136 -2.72 13.59 -1.12
CA VAL A 136 -2.27 14.71 -1.97
C VAL A 136 -3.26 15.05 -3.06
N CYS A 137 -3.92 14.05 -3.69
CA CYS A 137 -4.86 14.33 -4.77
C CYS A 137 -6.07 15.19 -4.33
N PRO A 138 -6.68 14.99 -3.14
CA PRO A 138 -7.70 15.92 -2.64
C PRO A 138 -7.17 17.33 -2.40
N VAL A 139 -5.92 17.48 -1.95
CA VAL A 139 -5.27 18.78 -1.71
C VAL A 139 -5.07 19.55 -3.03
N ILE A 140 -4.68 18.83 -4.10
CA ILE A 140 -4.60 19.38 -5.46
C ILE A 140 -5.99 19.88 -5.90
N LEU A 141 -7.03 19.07 -5.76
CA LEU A 141 -8.39 19.46 -6.14
C LEU A 141 -8.92 20.65 -5.33
N ALA A 142 -8.54 20.73 -4.05
CA ALA A 142 -8.90 21.82 -3.14
C ALA A 142 -8.05 23.09 -3.30
N GLN A 143 -7.07 23.10 -4.21
CA GLN A 143 -6.19 24.25 -4.50
C GLN A 143 -5.33 24.71 -3.32
N GLN A 144 -4.98 23.79 -2.40
CA GLN A 144 -4.11 24.12 -1.26
C GLN A 144 -2.64 23.81 -1.56
N ALA A 145 -2.14 24.39 -2.66
CA ALA A 145 -0.79 24.16 -3.19
C ALA A 145 0.36 24.47 -2.21
N PRO A 146 0.31 25.51 -1.35
CA PRO A 146 1.43 25.86 -0.45
C PRO A 146 1.84 24.76 0.53
N SER A 147 1.00 23.74 0.72
CA SER A 147 1.20 22.68 1.71
C SER A 147 1.51 21.30 1.10
N LEU A 148 1.60 21.18 -0.24
CA LEU A 148 1.72 19.87 -0.91
C LEU A 148 2.91 19.05 -0.43
N ASP A 149 4.09 19.65 -0.29
CA ASP A 149 5.29 18.92 0.14
C ASP A 149 5.20 18.43 1.58
N ARG A 150 4.52 19.18 2.44
CA ARG A 150 4.25 18.77 3.83
C ARG A 150 3.22 17.63 3.87
N PHE A 151 2.21 17.63 2.99
CA PHE A 151 1.31 16.49 2.83
C PHE A 151 2.00 15.24 2.27
N ARG A 152 2.99 15.40 1.39
CA ARG A 152 3.85 14.27 0.94
C ARG A 152 4.69 13.73 2.08
N GLU A 153 5.29 14.61 2.89
CA GLU A 153 6.05 14.22 4.08
C GLU A 153 5.17 13.45 5.07
N LEU A 154 3.95 13.94 5.33
CA LEU A 154 2.95 13.25 6.15
C LEU A 154 2.66 11.84 5.61
N SER A 155 2.38 11.74 4.31
CA SER A 155 2.04 10.48 3.64
C SER A 155 3.18 9.47 3.67
N ARG A 156 4.42 9.94 3.48
CA ARG A 156 5.63 9.12 3.60
C ARG A 156 5.72 8.48 4.98
N LEU A 157 5.61 9.28 6.04
CA LEU A 157 5.69 8.79 7.41
C LEU A 157 4.52 7.86 7.75
N MET A 158 3.31 8.14 7.27
CA MET A 158 2.17 7.25 7.43
C MET A 158 2.38 5.89 6.74
N GLY A 159 2.98 5.87 5.55
CA GLY A 159 3.33 4.62 4.86
C GLY A 159 4.35 3.77 5.61
N ILE A 160 5.41 4.40 6.11
CA ILE A 160 6.43 3.72 6.93
C ILE A 160 5.79 3.19 8.22
N LEU A 161 4.97 4.00 8.89
CA LEU A 161 4.24 3.61 10.10
C LEU A 161 3.32 2.41 9.84
N PHE A 162 2.60 2.41 8.71
CA PHE A 162 1.71 1.33 8.33
C PHE A 162 2.48 0.02 8.13
N GLN A 163 3.59 0.06 7.39
CA GLN A 163 4.42 -1.11 7.13
C GLN A 163 5.06 -1.67 8.41
N MET A 164 5.62 -0.82 9.29
CA MET A 164 6.16 -1.28 10.57
C MET A 164 5.10 -1.94 11.44
N LYS A 165 3.85 -1.46 11.36
CA LYS A 165 2.75 -2.08 12.07
C LYS A 165 2.37 -3.44 11.47
N ASP A 166 2.33 -3.58 10.14
CA ASP A 166 2.09 -4.88 9.49
C ASP A 166 3.14 -5.90 9.93
N ASP A 167 4.43 -5.57 9.80
CA ASP A 167 5.53 -6.45 10.21
C ASP A 167 5.42 -6.86 11.69
N LEU A 168 4.95 -5.96 12.56
CA LEU A 168 4.72 -6.25 13.98
C LEU A 168 3.51 -7.19 14.18
N LEU A 169 2.42 -6.98 13.44
CA LEU A 169 1.21 -7.80 13.51
C LEU A 169 1.44 -9.21 13.00
N ASP A 170 2.27 -9.38 11.99
CA ASP A 170 2.62 -10.71 11.48
C ASP A 170 3.26 -11.53 12.61
N VAL A 171 4.19 -10.96 13.37
CA VAL A 171 4.84 -11.67 14.48
C VAL A 171 3.91 -11.87 15.70
N GLU A 172 3.12 -10.86 16.06
CA GLU A 172 2.20 -10.92 17.21
C GLU A 172 0.98 -11.83 16.95
N GLY A 173 0.41 -11.79 15.75
CA GLY A 173 -0.71 -12.64 15.33
C GLY A 173 -0.33 -14.13 15.29
N HIS A 174 0.95 -14.43 15.05
CA HIS A 174 1.48 -15.79 15.14
C HIS A 174 1.76 -16.27 16.58
N THR A 175 1.78 -15.39 17.58
CA THR A 175 1.94 -15.79 18.99
C THR A 175 0.67 -16.34 19.63
N ASP A 176 -0.52 -15.99 19.14
CA ASP A 176 -1.79 -16.61 19.60
C ASP A 176 -2.05 -17.98 18.93
N GLU A 177 -1.36 -18.31 17.83
CA GLU A 177 -1.31 -19.63 17.21
C GLU A 177 0.03 -20.32 17.50
N LEU A 178 0.22 -20.79 18.74
CA LEU A 178 1.41 -21.45 19.32
C LEU A 178 1.91 -22.75 18.62
N GLY A 179 1.85 -22.86 17.30
CA GLY A 179 2.33 -24.00 16.53
C GLY A 179 3.01 -23.69 15.18
N LYS A 180 2.93 -22.46 14.64
CA LYS A 180 3.45 -22.14 13.29
C LYS A 180 4.69 -21.24 13.24
N LEU A 181 5.14 -20.73 14.37
CA LEU A 181 6.22 -19.72 14.55
C LEU A 181 7.62 -20.09 14.01
N LYS A 182 7.79 -21.18 13.25
CA LYS A 182 9.10 -21.52 12.65
C LYS A 182 9.12 -21.57 11.12
N ASN A 183 7.99 -21.63 10.42
CA ASN A 183 8.00 -22.10 9.03
C ASN A 183 7.59 -21.11 7.94
N ILE A 184 6.98 -19.95 8.24
CA ILE A 184 6.55 -19.00 7.18
C ILE A 184 7.70 -18.04 6.83
N ASP A 185 8.36 -17.43 7.83
CA ASP A 185 9.55 -16.60 7.58
C ASP A 185 10.81 -17.41 7.21
N GLN A 186 10.82 -18.73 7.41
CA GLN A 186 11.87 -19.59 6.83
C GLN A 186 11.63 -19.88 5.34
N GLN A 187 10.39 -19.74 4.85
CA GLN A 187 10.05 -19.99 3.45
C GLN A 187 10.20 -18.73 2.59
N ASN A 188 9.91 -17.55 3.13
CA ASN A 188 10.16 -16.26 2.47
C ASN A 188 11.32 -15.55 3.15
N LYS A 189 12.49 -15.50 2.50
CA LYS A 189 13.73 -14.86 3.00
C LYS A 189 13.65 -13.33 3.01
N THR A 190 12.53 -12.77 3.42
CA THR A 190 12.24 -11.33 3.37
C THR A 190 12.76 -10.65 4.63
N VAL A 191 13.49 -9.56 4.47
CA VAL A 191 14.01 -8.76 5.58
C VAL A 191 12.92 -7.79 6.04
N THR A 192 12.46 -7.96 7.28
CA THR A 192 11.43 -7.11 7.92
C THR A 192 12.04 -6.18 8.96
N TYR A 193 11.30 -5.16 9.40
CA TYR A 193 11.73 -4.31 10.52
C TYR A 193 11.98 -5.14 11.79
N ILE A 194 11.17 -6.17 12.04
CA ILE A 194 11.35 -7.05 13.19
C ILE A 194 12.65 -7.85 13.08
N SER A 195 13.00 -8.33 11.89
CA SER A 195 14.25 -9.08 11.69
C SER A 195 15.51 -8.22 11.89
N LEU A 196 15.45 -6.92 11.59
CA LEU A 196 16.59 -5.99 11.72
C LEU A 196 16.70 -5.33 13.11
N LEU A 197 15.58 -4.90 13.70
CA LEU A 197 15.55 -4.14 14.95
C LEU A 197 15.15 -4.98 16.17
N GLY A 198 14.40 -6.05 15.95
CA GLY A 198 13.66 -6.75 17.00
C GLY A 198 12.39 -6.01 17.43
N VAL A 199 11.45 -6.77 18.01
CA VAL A 199 10.10 -6.31 18.36
C VAL A 199 10.09 -5.04 19.22
N ASN A 200 10.94 -4.97 20.24
CA ASN A 200 10.93 -3.84 21.18
C ASN A 200 11.40 -2.53 20.55
N GLU A 201 12.44 -2.58 19.72
CA GLU A 201 12.94 -1.38 19.03
C GLU A 201 11.99 -0.96 17.90
N THR A 202 11.37 -1.91 17.19
CA THR A 202 10.30 -1.58 16.23
C THR A 202 9.13 -0.86 16.90
N ARG A 203 8.67 -1.33 18.07
CA ARG A 203 7.61 -0.63 18.84
C ARG A 203 8.03 0.79 19.24
N LYS A 204 9.27 1.00 19.67
CA LYS A 204 9.79 2.35 19.98
C LYS A 204 9.82 3.23 18.74
N ARG A 205 10.25 2.70 17.59
CA ARG A 205 10.30 3.44 16.32
C ARG A 205 8.90 3.83 15.85
N ILE A 206 7.91 2.94 15.95
CA ILE A 206 6.49 3.24 15.69
C ILE A 206 6.02 4.46 16.51
N LEU A 207 6.32 4.49 17.81
CA LEU A 207 5.96 5.63 18.67
C LEU A 207 6.65 6.93 18.25
N THR A 208 7.91 6.86 17.81
CA THR A 208 8.64 8.03 17.30
C THR A 208 8.03 8.56 16.00
N ILE A 209 7.75 7.69 15.04
CA ILE A 209 7.14 8.07 13.77
C ILE A 209 5.72 8.60 13.99
N ARG A 210 4.92 7.96 14.85
CA ARG A 210 3.59 8.46 15.25
C ARG A 210 3.66 9.92 15.71
N LYS A 211 4.60 10.26 16.60
CA LYS A 211 4.77 11.65 17.07
C LYS A 211 5.11 12.62 15.94
N GLN A 212 5.94 12.20 14.97
CA GLN A 212 6.27 13.02 13.81
C GLN A 212 5.04 13.24 12.92
N VAL A 213 4.27 12.18 12.65
CA VAL A 213 3.00 12.26 11.89
C VAL A 213 2.02 13.21 12.59
N GLU A 214 1.81 13.05 13.90
CA GLU A 214 0.93 13.91 14.69
C GLU A 214 1.39 15.38 14.69
N PHE A 215 2.70 15.62 14.76
CA PHE A 215 3.27 16.96 14.68
C PHE A 215 2.97 17.63 13.32
N ILE A 216 3.24 16.93 12.21
CA ILE A 216 2.97 17.46 10.86
C ILE A 216 1.47 17.67 10.65
N LEU A 217 0.63 16.73 11.11
CA LEU A 217 -0.82 16.85 10.99
C LEU A 217 -1.36 18.05 11.77
N ASN A 218 -0.83 18.31 12.97
CA ASN A 218 -1.25 19.46 13.77
C ASN A 218 -0.82 20.80 13.16
N ASP A 219 0.29 20.84 12.44
CA ASP A 219 0.77 22.01 11.69
C ASP A 219 -0.09 22.26 10.43
N LEU A 220 -0.36 21.20 9.66
CA LEU A 220 -1.12 21.27 8.42
C LEU A 220 -2.62 21.44 8.61
N TRP A 221 -3.20 20.66 9.51
CA TRP A 221 -4.64 20.55 9.66
C TRP A 221 -5.04 20.24 11.12
N PRO A 222 -4.89 21.20 12.05
CA PRO A 222 -5.11 20.98 13.48
C PRO A 222 -6.55 20.62 13.87
N GLN A 223 -7.53 20.73 12.97
CA GLN A 223 -8.93 20.34 13.23
C GLN A 223 -9.30 18.96 12.65
N SER A 224 -8.32 18.21 12.15
CA SER A 224 -8.52 16.91 11.47
C SER A 224 -8.81 15.74 12.42
N GLY A 225 -9.98 15.73 13.06
CA GLY A 225 -10.41 14.62 13.94
C GLY A 225 -10.28 13.25 13.28
N THR A 226 -10.89 13.08 12.10
CA THR A 226 -10.85 11.82 11.34
C THR A 226 -9.44 11.34 11.00
N MET A 227 -8.49 12.26 10.79
CA MET A 227 -7.12 11.88 10.45
C MET A 227 -6.30 11.46 11.66
N ARG A 228 -6.56 12.07 12.82
CA ARG A 228 -6.05 11.56 14.09
C ARG A 228 -6.60 10.17 14.39
N ASP A 229 -7.90 9.97 14.18
CA ASP A 229 -8.54 8.66 14.39
C ASP A 229 -7.93 7.61 13.46
N LEU A 230 -7.64 7.96 12.20
CA LEU A 230 -6.97 7.04 11.27
C LEU A 230 -5.55 6.70 11.71
N ILE A 231 -4.74 7.69 12.13
CA ILE A 231 -3.38 7.44 12.63
C ILE A 231 -3.42 6.56 13.88
N GLN A 232 -4.36 6.82 14.78
CA GLN A 232 -4.58 5.99 15.96
C GLN A 232 -4.96 4.57 15.57
N TYR A 233 -5.91 4.42 14.63
CA TYR A 233 -6.30 3.12 14.09
C TYR A 233 -5.12 2.37 13.50
N ILE A 234 -4.29 3.02 12.67
CA ILE A 234 -3.08 2.39 12.10
C ILE A 234 -2.18 1.88 13.22
N CYS A 235 -1.97 2.63 14.30
CA CYS A 235 -1.12 2.19 15.41
C CYS A 235 -1.73 1.03 16.23
N GLU A 236 -3.05 1.03 16.40
CA GLU A 236 -3.76 0.18 17.37
C GLU A 236 -4.48 -1.01 16.75
N ARG A 237 -4.57 -1.08 15.41
CA ARG A 237 -5.21 -2.20 14.71
C ARG A 237 -4.58 -3.53 15.10
N LYS A 238 -5.40 -4.57 15.05
CA LYS A 238 -5.07 -5.96 15.42
C LYS A 238 -5.10 -6.91 14.22
N LYS A 239 -5.43 -6.38 13.03
CA LYS A 239 -5.54 -7.07 11.75
C LYS A 239 -5.23 -6.07 10.63
#